data_AF-M2YZF8-F1
#
_entry.id   AF-M2YZF8-F1
#
_cell.length_a   1.000
_cell.length_b   1.000
_cell.length_c   1.000
_cell.angle_alpha   90.00
_cell.angle_beta   90.00
_cell.angle_gamma   90.00
#
_symmetry.space_group_name_H-M   'P 1'
#
loop_
_entity.id
_entity.type
_entity.pdbx_description
1 polymer ?
#
loop_
_entity_poly.entity_id
_entity_poly.type
_entity_poly.pdbx_seq_one_letter_code
_entity_poly.pdbx_strand_id
1 'polypeptide(L)'
;MKRDFNVRYFDRGSHELIPDCWAWVAERERKAIGLLTVTLRGECVSRGESFPECAQVRMLCTDRNCTSAGVASWLVRQAIKKLREGYGLKLYRSGVATEGGRKVLENLGVAIDPLRVRAYERYLDELAACPGGKDECLVVSPYEYLLEDAEKKREEDLAQAQVLLESGVGQQPQ
;
A
#
# COMPACT_ATOMS: atom_id res chain seq x y z
N MET A 1 -24.39 -11.08 -1.36
CA MET A 1 -23.39 -11.88 -2.09
C MET A 1 -22.47 -12.53 -1.06
N LYS A 2 -22.47 -13.87 -0.93
CA LYS A 2 -21.51 -14.57 -0.04
C LYS A 2 -20.13 -14.49 -0.68
N ARG A 3 -19.09 -14.19 0.10
CA ARG A 3 -17.71 -14.16 -0.37
C ARG A 3 -17.15 -15.58 -0.38
N ASP A 4 -16.32 -15.88 -1.36
CA ASP A 4 -15.63 -17.17 -1.53
C ASP A 4 -14.17 -17.11 -1.04
N PHE A 5 -13.83 -16.08 -0.26
CA PHE A 5 -12.52 -15.90 0.35
C PHE A 5 -12.66 -15.34 1.78
N ASN A 6 -11.66 -15.63 2.59
CA ASN A 6 -11.47 -15.08 3.93
C ASN A 6 -10.40 -13.99 3.90
N VAL A 7 -10.37 -13.14 4.91
CA VAL A 7 -9.26 -12.21 5.13
C VAL A 7 -8.69 -12.47 6.51
N ARG A 8 -7.36 -12.56 6.62
CA ARG A 8 -6.64 -12.59 7.89
C ARG A 8 -5.91 -11.26 8.08
N TYR A 9 -5.96 -10.74 9.29
CA TYR A 9 -5.27 -9.54 9.73
C TYR A 9 -4.05 -9.91 10.56
N PHE A 10 -2.95 -9.23 10.31
CA PHE A 10 -1.71 -9.34 11.06
C PHE A 10 -1.36 -7.96 11.59
N ASP A 11 -1.18 -7.88 12.90
CA ASP A 11 -0.86 -6.63 13.56
C ASP A 11 0.61 -6.25 13.32
N ARG A 12 0.91 -4.96 13.44
CA ARG A 12 2.26 -4.45 13.26
C ARG A 12 3.19 -5.05 14.32
N GLY A 13 4.32 -5.59 13.88
CA GLY A 13 5.30 -6.23 14.78
C GLY A 13 4.89 -7.62 15.28
N SER A 14 3.76 -8.17 14.82
CA SER A 14 3.32 -9.52 15.19
C SER A 14 4.11 -10.63 14.50
N HIS A 15 4.87 -10.31 13.45
CA HIS A 15 5.59 -11.29 12.64
C HIS A 15 6.88 -10.72 12.05
N GLU A 16 7.95 -11.50 12.05
CA GLU A 16 9.30 -11.08 11.60
C GLU A 16 9.36 -10.68 10.11
N LEU A 17 8.46 -11.23 9.29
CA LEU A 17 8.35 -10.88 7.86
C LEU A 17 7.77 -9.48 7.60
N ILE A 18 7.04 -8.91 8.57
CA ILE A 18 6.37 -7.61 8.44
C ILE A 18 6.56 -6.78 9.72
N PRO A 19 7.81 -6.53 10.17
CA PRO A 19 8.09 -6.01 11.50
C PRO A 19 7.44 -4.63 11.73
N ASP A 20 7.37 -3.81 10.67
CA ASP A 20 6.86 -2.43 10.74
C ASP A 20 5.56 -2.22 9.97
N CYS A 21 4.87 -3.30 9.59
CA CYS A 21 3.67 -3.22 8.76
C CYS A 21 2.47 -3.90 9.42
N TRP A 22 1.29 -3.30 9.29
CA TRP A 22 0.05 -4.07 9.31
C TRP A 22 -0.12 -4.82 8.00
N ALA A 23 -0.68 -6.02 8.06
CA ALA A 23 -1.01 -6.77 6.85
C ALA A 23 -2.42 -7.34 6.86
N TRP A 24 -3.01 -7.41 5.67
CA TRP A 24 -4.25 -8.11 5.38
C TRP A 24 -3.99 -9.09 4.25
N VAL A 25 -4.23 -10.38 4.51
CA VAL A 25 -4.06 -11.44 3.51
C VAL A 25 -5.43 -12.00 3.17
N ALA A 26 -5.79 -11.96 1.89
CA ALA A 26 -6.97 -12.63 1.37
C ALA A 26 -6.62 -14.10 1.07
N GLU A 27 -7.44 -15.02 1.54
CA GLU A 27 -7.23 -16.47 1.47
C GLU A 27 -8.44 -17.14 0.81
N ARG A 28 -8.18 -17.99 -0.19
CA ARG A 28 -9.17 -18.91 -0.78
C ARG A 28 -8.56 -20.30 -0.81
N GLU A 29 -9.28 -21.29 -0.30
CA GLU A 29 -8.82 -22.70 -0.30
C GLU A 29 -7.41 -22.88 0.28
N ARG A 30 -7.08 -22.16 1.36
CA ARG A 30 -5.76 -22.13 2.02
C ARG A 30 -4.62 -21.51 1.20
N LYS A 31 -4.93 -20.90 0.06
CA LYS A 31 -3.99 -20.15 -0.78
C LYS A 31 -4.16 -18.65 -0.58
N ALA A 32 -3.06 -17.93 -0.42
CA ALA A 32 -3.03 -16.47 -0.49
C ALA A 32 -3.39 -16.00 -1.91
N ILE A 33 -4.45 -15.21 -2.03
CA ILE A 33 -4.94 -14.64 -3.29
C ILE A 33 -4.84 -13.10 -3.33
N GLY A 34 -4.41 -12.48 -2.23
CA GLY A 34 -4.15 -11.06 -2.18
C GLY A 34 -3.46 -10.65 -0.90
N LEU A 35 -2.68 -9.58 -0.98
CA LEU A 35 -1.94 -9.00 0.12
C LEU A 35 -2.09 -7.47 0.07
N LEU A 36 -2.35 -6.89 1.23
CA LEU A 36 -2.23 -5.47 1.49
C LEU A 36 -1.31 -5.29 2.70
N THR A 37 -0.22 -4.54 2.54
CA THR A 37 0.62 -4.11 3.66
C THR A 37 0.59 -2.60 3.81
N VAL A 38 0.52 -2.14 5.05
CA VAL A 38 0.43 -0.74 5.41
C VAL A 38 1.46 -0.41 6.48
N THR A 39 2.21 0.66 6.29
CA THR A 39 3.19 1.18 7.25
C THR A 39 2.63 2.40 7.97
N LEU A 40 3.13 2.67 9.18
CA LEU A 40 2.91 3.93 9.86
C LEU A 40 3.87 4.99 9.30
N ARG A 41 3.34 6.14 8.90
CA ARG A 41 4.12 7.37 8.76
C ARG A 41 3.89 8.21 10.01
N GLY A 42 4.94 8.38 10.81
CA GLY A 42 4.91 9.28 11.96
C GLY A 42 4.61 10.73 11.56
N GLU A 43 4.18 11.52 12.53
CA GLU A 43 4.03 12.97 12.35
C GLU A 43 5.36 13.60 11.91
N CYS A 44 5.29 14.54 10.97
CA CYS A 44 6.47 15.27 10.54
C CYS A 44 6.12 16.69 10.11
N VAL A 45 7.09 17.59 10.19
CA VAL A 45 6.98 18.97 9.70
C VAL A 45 7.90 19.15 8.50
N SER A 46 7.38 19.71 7.41
CA SER A 46 8.18 20.05 6.22
C SER A 46 7.89 21.49 5.80
N ARG A 47 8.93 22.34 5.83
CA ARG A 47 8.85 23.78 5.48
C ARG A 47 7.72 24.54 6.21
N GLY A 48 7.53 24.26 7.49
CA GLY A 48 6.53 24.94 8.33
C GLY A 48 5.10 24.40 8.21
N GLU A 49 4.87 23.42 7.34
CA GLU A 49 3.59 22.69 7.27
C GLU A 49 3.68 21.40 8.09
N SER A 50 2.67 21.13 8.93
CA SER A 50 2.58 19.90 9.72
C SER A 50 1.80 18.84 8.98
N PHE A 51 2.37 17.63 8.93
CA PHE A 51 1.78 16.44 8.33
C PHE A 51 1.49 15.44 9.45
N PRO A 52 0.23 15.32 9.90
CA PRO A 52 -0.13 14.48 11.04
C PRO A 52 0.19 13.01 10.77
N GLU A 53 0.35 12.22 11.82
CA GLU A 53 0.56 10.78 11.70
C GLU A 53 -0.51 10.12 10.80
N CYS A 54 -0.09 9.22 9.91
CA CYS A 54 -1.01 8.53 9.01
C CYS A 54 -0.56 7.11 8.64
N ALA A 55 -1.48 6.33 8.08
CA ALA A 55 -1.19 5.01 7.56
C ALA A 55 -0.92 5.10 6.04
N GLN A 56 0.11 4.45 5.55
CA GLN A 56 0.49 4.46 4.13
C GLN A 56 0.47 3.06 3.53
N VAL A 57 -0.21 2.90 2.39
CA VAL A 57 -0.13 1.67 1.59
C VAL A 57 1.30 1.51 1.09
N ARG A 58 1.94 0.42 1.51
CA ARG A 58 3.26 -0.01 1.03
C ARG A 58 3.13 -0.99 -0.13
N MET A 59 2.16 -1.89 -0.06
CA MET A 59 1.92 -2.91 -1.08
C MET A 59 0.44 -3.22 -1.17
N LEU A 60 -0.06 -3.39 -2.40
CA LEU A 60 -1.37 -3.95 -2.69
C LEU A 60 -1.24 -4.83 -3.93
N CYS A 61 -1.44 -6.13 -3.76
CA CYS A 61 -1.34 -7.08 -4.85
C CYS A 61 -2.41 -8.18 -4.73
N THR A 62 -2.82 -8.74 -5.87
CA THR A 62 -3.81 -9.83 -5.95
C THR A 62 -3.38 -10.86 -6.99
N ASP A 63 -3.73 -12.12 -6.78
CA ASP A 63 -3.57 -13.19 -7.77
C ASP A 63 -4.26 -12.79 -9.09
N ARG A 64 -3.59 -13.05 -10.22
CA ARG A 64 -4.08 -12.73 -11.57
C ARG A 64 -5.42 -13.41 -11.90
N ASN A 65 -5.64 -14.58 -11.33
CA ASN A 65 -6.82 -15.41 -11.61
C ASN A 65 -8.03 -15.00 -10.76
N CYS A 66 -7.85 -14.06 -9.84
CA CYS A 66 -8.95 -13.48 -9.10
C CYS A 66 -9.46 -12.24 -9.84
N THR A 67 -10.76 -11.95 -9.72
CA THR A 67 -11.29 -10.63 -10.07
C THR A 67 -10.64 -9.60 -9.15
N SER A 68 -9.49 -9.11 -9.57
CA SER A 68 -8.55 -8.29 -8.78
C SER A 68 -9.25 -7.12 -8.10
N ALA A 69 -10.22 -6.50 -8.77
CA ALA A 69 -11.02 -5.42 -8.23
C ALA A 69 -11.82 -5.82 -6.97
N GLY A 70 -12.37 -7.04 -6.90
CA GLY A 70 -13.17 -7.50 -5.77
C GLY A 70 -12.32 -7.76 -4.52
N VAL A 71 -11.24 -8.52 -4.68
CA VAL A 71 -10.31 -8.86 -3.58
C VAL A 71 -9.58 -7.62 -3.08
N ALA A 72 -8.99 -6.82 -3.99
CA ALA A 72 -8.26 -5.62 -3.63
C ALA A 72 -9.16 -4.60 -2.92
N SER A 73 -10.37 -4.37 -3.45
CA SER A 73 -11.31 -3.45 -2.79
C SER A 73 -11.70 -3.92 -1.40
N TRP A 74 -11.85 -5.23 -1.21
CA TRP A 74 -12.19 -5.80 0.07
C TRP A 74 -11.07 -5.61 1.10
N LEU A 75 -9.83 -5.93 0.72
CA LEU A 75 -8.64 -5.71 1.56
C LEU A 75 -8.53 -4.25 2.00
N VAL A 76 -8.65 -3.31 1.04
CA VAL A 76 -8.56 -1.87 1.32
C VAL A 76 -9.68 -1.40 2.26
N ARG A 77 -10.92 -1.88 2.08
CA ARG A 77 -12.02 -1.55 3.00
C ARG A 77 -11.77 -2.06 4.41
N GLN A 78 -11.24 -3.28 4.56
CA GLN A 78 -10.89 -3.84 5.87
C GLN A 78 -9.78 -3.03 6.54
N ALA A 79 -8.76 -2.64 5.78
CA ALA A 79 -7.69 -1.78 6.28
C ALA A 79 -8.21 -0.41 6.72
N ILE A 80 -9.02 0.27 5.88
CA ILE A 80 -9.62 1.58 6.24
C ILE A 80 -10.42 1.47 7.54
N LYS A 81 -11.29 0.45 7.67
CA LYS A 81 -12.09 0.22 8.87
C LYS A 81 -11.18 0.05 10.08
N LYS A 82 -10.26 -0.91 10.04
CA LYS A 82 -9.39 -1.26 11.17
C LYS A 82 -8.46 -0.11 11.57
N LEU A 83 -7.87 0.59 10.61
CA LEU A 83 -6.96 1.72 10.87
C LEU A 83 -7.70 2.92 11.44
N ARG A 84 -8.89 3.23 10.92
CA ARG A 84 -9.70 4.34 11.42
C ARG A 84 -10.27 4.05 12.80
N GLU A 85 -10.92 2.91 12.98
CA GLU A 85 -11.63 2.56 14.23
C GLU A 85 -10.67 2.10 15.33
N GLY A 86 -9.63 1.34 14.98
CA GLY A 86 -8.68 0.78 15.95
C GLY A 86 -7.54 1.72 16.31
N TYR A 87 -7.11 2.57 15.37
CA TYR A 87 -5.90 3.39 15.54
C TYR A 87 -6.11 4.89 15.32
N GLY A 88 -7.30 5.32 14.89
CA GLY A 88 -7.54 6.74 14.55
C GLY A 88 -6.78 7.22 13.31
N LEU A 89 -6.23 6.30 12.50
CA LEU A 89 -5.36 6.63 11.36
C LEU A 89 -6.15 6.72 10.06
N LYS A 90 -5.81 7.73 9.24
CA LYS A 90 -6.27 7.81 7.85
C LYS A 90 -5.30 7.08 6.92
N LEU A 91 -5.85 6.29 6.01
CA LEU A 91 -5.07 5.56 5.00
C LEU A 91 -4.81 6.43 3.76
N TYR A 92 -3.56 6.46 3.33
CA TYR A 92 -3.08 7.12 2.12
C TYR A 92 -2.27 6.17 1.25
N ARG A 93 -2.10 6.50 -0.03
CA ARG A 93 -1.14 5.83 -0.92
C ARG A 93 0.15 6.64 -1.05
N SER A 94 1.28 5.97 -1.22
CA SER A 94 2.61 6.59 -1.39
C SER A 94 2.74 7.39 -2.70
N GLY A 95 1.79 7.21 -3.63
CA GLY A 95 1.73 7.92 -4.91
C GLY A 95 1.94 7.04 -6.13
N VAL A 96 2.50 5.85 -5.94
CA VAL A 96 2.77 4.90 -7.03
C VAL A 96 1.83 3.71 -6.96
N ALA A 97 1.22 3.41 -8.09
CA ALA A 97 0.35 2.25 -8.27
C ALA A 97 0.26 1.92 -9.76
N THR A 98 0.03 0.65 -10.08
CA THR A 98 -0.46 0.28 -11.41
C THR A 98 -1.82 0.95 -11.65
N GLU A 99 -2.22 1.11 -12.91
CA GLU A 99 -3.51 1.75 -13.24
C GLU A 99 -4.71 1.05 -12.56
N GLY A 100 -4.67 -0.29 -12.48
CA GLY A 100 -5.69 -1.06 -11.76
C GLY A 100 -5.69 -0.78 -10.26
N GLY A 101 -4.52 -0.78 -9.61
CA GLY A 101 -4.39 -0.46 -8.19
C GLY A 101 -4.82 0.97 -7.87
N ARG A 102 -4.44 1.93 -8.73
CA ARG A 102 -4.83 3.33 -8.63
C ARG A 102 -6.34 3.49 -8.63
N LYS A 103 -7.03 2.90 -9.61
CA LYS A 103 -8.50 2.94 -9.69
C LYS A 103 -9.17 2.37 -8.45
N VAL A 104 -8.69 1.23 -7.95
CA VAL A 104 -9.25 0.63 -6.73
C VAL A 104 -9.11 1.57 -5.53
N LEU A 105 -7.91 2.13 -5.33
CA LEU A 105 -7.63 3.02 -4.20
C LEU A 105 -8.43 4.33 -4.30
N GLU A 106 -8.49 4.96 -5.47
CA GLU A 106 -9.24 6.20 -5.71
C GLU A 106 -10.75 6.00 -5.52
N ASN A 107 -11.32 4.90 -6.04
CA ASN A 107 -12.73 4.56 -5.85
C ASN A 107 -13.13 4.34 -4.38
N LEU A 108 -12.15 4.09 -3.51
CA LEU A 108 -12.34 3.91 -2.07
C LEU A 108 -11.96 5.14 -1.25
N GLY A 109 -11.65 6.26 -1.91
CA GLY A 109 -11.30 7.52 -1.26
C GLY A 109 -9.89 7.54 -0.66
N VAL A 110 -9.00 6.62 -1.06
CA VAL A 110 -7.60 6.61 -0.63
C VAL A 110 -6.80 7.59 -1.48
N ALA A 111 -6.61 8.78 -0.93
CA ALA A 111 -5.82 9.84 -1.56
C ALA A 111 -4.31 9.55 -1.50
N ILE A 112 -3.53 10.27 -2.31
CA ILE A 112 -2.07 10.31 -2.16
C ILE A 112 -1.74 10.99 -0.82
N ASP A 113 -0.70 10.51 -0.13
CA ASP A 113 -0.19 11.17 1.06
C ASP A 113 0.19 12.63 0.74
N PRO A 114 -0.35 13.63 1.46
CA PRO A 114 -0.02 15.04 1.23
C PRO A 114 1.48 15.33 1.27
N LEU A 115 2.25 14.63 2.11
CA LEU A 115 3.71 14.79 2.13
C LEU A 115 4.35 14.39 0.80
N ARG A 116 3.83 13.35 0.14
CA ARG A 116 4.30 12.88 -1.17
C ARG A 116 3.89 13.83 -2.29
N VAL A 117 2.67 14.37 -2.23
CA VAL A 117 2.23 15.45 -3.14
C VAL A 117 3.20 16.62 -3.06
N ARG A 118 3.51 17.08 -1.84
CA ARG A 118 4.42 18.19 -1.61
C ARG A 118 5.85 17.90 -2.10
N ALA A 119 6.34 16.68 -1.87
CA ALA A 119 7.64 16.26 -2.37
C ALA A 119 7.70 16.26 -3.90
N TYR A 120 6.59 15.92 -4.57
CA TYR A 120 6.50 15.94 -6.03
C TYR A 120 6.40 17.35 -6.61
N GLU A 121 5.62 18.25 -6.00
CA GLU A 121 5.61 19.66 -6.39
C GLU A 121 7.02 20.25 -6.38
N ARG A 122 7.79 19.96 -5.32
CA ARG A 122 9.19 20.38 -5.23
C ARG A 122 10.06 19.77 -6.33
N TYR A 123 9.87 18.48 -6.63
CA TYR A 123 10.57 17.83 -7.73
C TYR A 123 10.32 18.56 -9.06
N LEU A 124 9.08 19.02 -9.32
CA LEU A 124 8.76 19.80 -10.52
C LEU A 124 9.41 21.18 -10.52
N ASP A 125 9.43 21.87 -9.38
CA ASP A 125 10.11 23.16 -9.24
C ASP A 125 11.63 23.03 -9.49
N GLU A 126 12.26 22.01 -8.93
CA GLU A 126 13.69 21.70 -9.13
C GLU A 126 13.99 21.36 -10.59
N LEU A 127 13.14 20.54 -11.22
CA LEU A 127 13.26 20.18 -12.63
C LEU A 127 13.11 21.40 -13.55
N ALA A 128 12.20 22.33 -13.24
CA ALA A 128 12.00 23.56 -14.01
C ALA A 128 13.17 24.55 -13.85
N ALA A 129 13.86 24.52 -12.72
CA ALA A 129 15.05 25.33 -12.47
C ALA A 129 16.33 24.74 -13.11
N CYS A 130 16.29 23.49 -13.61
CA CYS A 130 17.43 22.84 -14.25
C CYS A 130 17.62 23.35 -15.71
N PRO A 131 18.77 23.95 -16.03
CA PRO A 131 19.02 24.50 -17.37
C PRO A 131 19.13 23.43 -18.49
N GLY A 132 19.28 22.14 -18.15
CA GLY A 132 19.46 21.03 -19.09
C GLY A 132 18.29 20.04 -19.20
N GLY A 133 17.15 20.28 -18.52
CA GLY A 133 16.01 19.35 -18.50
C GLY A 133 16.24 18.06 -17.69
N LYS A 134 15.35 17.06 -17.83
CA LYS A 134 15.34 15.81 -17.02
C LYS A 134 16.58 14.95 -17.23
N ASP A 135 17.17 14.97 -18.42
CA ASP A 135 18.27 14.07 -18.78
C ASP A 135 19.63 14.51 -18.21
N GLU A 136 19.78 15.80 -17.87
CA GLU A 136 20.99 16.34 -17.23
C GLU A 136 20.83 16.50 -15.71
N CYS A 137 19.59 16.44 -15.20
CA CYS A 137 19.29 16.58 -13.78
C CYS A 137 19.07 15.21 -13.12
N LEU A 138 19.95 14.83 -12.19
CA LEU A 138 19.87 13.63 -11.34
C LEU A 138 18.70 13.66 -10.33
N VAL A 139 17.66 14.46 -10.59
CA VAL A 139 16.50 14.58 -9.72
C VAL A 139 15.61 13.38 -9.99
N VAL A 140 15.41 12.54 -8.98
CA VAL A 140 14.58 11.32 -9.07
C VAL A 140 13.14 11.66 -8.69
N SER A 141 12.17 11.28 -9.53
CA SER A 141 10.77 11.51 -9.21
C SER A 141 10.36 10.70 -7.98
N PRO A 142 9.67 11.30 -6.99
CA PRO A 142 9.13 10.57 -5.85
C PRO A 142 8.01 9.58 -6.23
N TYR A 143 7.59 9.56 -7.50
CA TYR A 143 6.57 8.66 -8.05
C TYR A 143 7.09 7.65 -9.08
N GLU A 144 8.38 7.60 -9.38
CA GLU A 144 8.90 6.67 -10.40
C GLU A 144 9.00 5.23 -9.84
N TYR A 145 8.44 4.26 -10.58
CA TYR A 145 8.70 2.83 -10.38
C TYR A 145 9.12 2.20 -11.72
N LEU A 146 10.09 1.29 -11.64
CA LEU A 146 10.46 0.39 -12.72
C LEU A 146 9.36 -0.67 -12.86
N LEU A 147 8.58 -0.59 -13.94
CA LEU A 147 7.46 -1.50 -14.23
C LEU A 147 7.91 -2.93 -14.55
N GLU A 148 9.16 -3.11 -14.99
CA GLU A 148 9.68 -4.39 -15.48
C GLU A 148 9.74 -5.48 -14.40
N ASP A 149 9.76 -5.12 -13.11
CA ASP A 149 9.81 -6.07 -11.99
C ASP A 149 8.47 -6.30 -11.27
N ALA A 150 7.38 -5.63 -11.69
CA ALA A 150 6.12 -5.64 -10.94
C ALA A 150 5.47 -7.04 -10.85
N GLU A 151 5.65 -7.87 -11.88
CA GLU A 151 5.07 -9.21 -11.94
C GLU A 151 5.80 -10.20 -11.05
N LYS A 152 7.14 -10.21 -11.14
CA LYS A 152 8.00 -11.01 -10.27
C LYS A 152 7.80 -10.62 -8.81
N LYS A 153 7.76 -9.32 -8.53
CA LYS A 153 7.50 -8.79 -7.19
C LYS A 153 6.15 -9.23 -6.65
N ARG A 154 5.09 -9.21 -7.47
CA ARG A 154 3.78 -9.73 -7.05
C ARG A 154 3.85 -11.20 -6.63
N GLU A 155 4.56 -12.04 -7.38
CA GLU A 155 4.70 -13.46 -7.06
C GLU A 155 5.47 -13.67 -5.75
N GLU A 156 6.55 -12.93 -5.55
CA GLU A 156 7.30 -12.90 -4.28
C GLU A 156 6.42 -12.44 -3.11
N ASP A 157 5.65 -11.38 -3.29
CA ASP A 157 4.77 -10.82 -2.26
C ASP A 157 3.63 -11.79 -1.90
N LEU A 158 3.04 -12.49 -2.88
CA LEU A 158 2.03 -13.51 -2.63
C LEU A 158 2.63 -14.76 -1.96
N ALA A 159 3.86 -15.12 -2.29
CA ALA A 159 4.57 -16.18 -1.58
C ALA A 159 4.83 -15.80 -0.11
N GLN A 160 5.23 -14.55 0.17
CA GLN A 160 5.34 -14.05 1.54
C GLN A 160 3.99 -14.07 2.27
N ALA A 161 2.91 -13.68 1.59
CA ALA A 161 1.55 -13.75 2.13
C ALA A 161 1.15 -15.19 2.48
N GLN A 162 1.58 -16.17 1.67
CA GLN A 162 1.36 -17.59 1.97
C GLN A 162 2.08 -18.02 3.25
N VAL A 163 3.35 -17.63 3.42
CA VAL A 163 4.11 -17.92 4.66
C VAL A 163 3.43 -17.29 5.88
N LEU A 164 2.87 -16.07 5.75
CA LEU A 164 2.08 -15.45 6.83
C LEU A 164 0.81 -16.24 7.19
N LEU A 165 0.12 -16.83 6.21
CA LEU A 165 -1.05 -17.68 6.50
C LEU A 165 -0.66 -18.97 7.22
N GLU A 166 0.51 -19.53 6.89
CA GLU A 166 1.03 -20.79 7.42
C GLU A 166 1.60 -20.65 8.84
N SER A 167 2.07 -19.46 9.23
CA SER A 167 2.59 -19.21 10.58
C SER A 167 1.51 -19.27 11.68
N GLY A 168 0.23 -19.16 11.32
CA GLY A 168 -0.89 -19.26 12.26
C GLY A 168 -1.10 -18.02 13.15
N VAL A 169 -0.33 -16.93 12.94
CA VAL A 169 -0.34 -15.72 13.80
C VAL A 169 -1.46 -14.72 13.43
N GLY A 170 -2.24 -15.00 12.38
CA GLY A 170 -3.28 -14.08 11.90
C GLY A 170 -4.60 -14.12 12.70
N GLN A 171 -5.16 -12.94 12.98
CA GLN A 171 -6.50 -12.79 13.54
C GLN A 171 -7.55 -12.69 12.43
N GLN A 172 -8.76 -13.20 12.66
CA GLN A 172 -9.88 -12.90 11.77
C GLN A 172 -10.41 -11.48 12.06
N PRO A 173 -10.67 -10.65 11.03
CA PRO A 173 -11.22 -9.32 11.23
C PRO A 173 -12.64 -9.41 11.81
N GLN A 174 -12.89 -8.64 12.89
CA GLN A 174 -14.20 -8.49 13.52
C GLN A 174 -15.13 -7.51 12.75
#